data_AF-A0A558G793-F1
#
_entry.id   AF-A0A558G793-F1
#
_cell.length_a   1.000
_cell.length_b   1.000
_cell.length_c   1.000
_cell.angle_alpha   90.00
_cell.angle_beta   90.00
_cell.angle_gamma   90.00
#
_symmetry.space_group_name_H-M   'P 1'
#
loop_
_entity.id
_entity.type
_entity.pdbx_description
1 polymer ?
#
loop_
_entity_poly.entity_id
_entity_poly.type
_entity_poly.pdbx_seq_one_letter_code
_entity_poly.pdbx_strand_id
1 'polypeptide(L)'
;MTPNIEWRAVEQLVFGGAVGPQLLTQPVSLVVIIIGLMVTSGVVSGYVALFAWQRRSMPGAIGLGVLALASGWWSSGYLLELIVADVTLKLTLADLQWVGVLVAPIAWFFFAFSYAGRDRFTARPSLCVLSVLPVIGLVAVWTNSLHHLMWTSVTVVPAVGRAITILQMEWGPLYWVVLGYSYLLWLAGAVVILRTALDMPDIYRLQAITLVLGTLMPVLGNFATTLLELYGAAIDMTPAAFTFAGLACTVAISRYELLESRPVPRWVARERVVETMADAVVVTDTKWRVTDVNRAAARVLNDTADELKGRPVGDVIDEFSPDQRDTDQVTVRLGSSQRYFELRTSAFCDHHGRDIGHALVFRDVTDRRLNLQQLEVMNRVLRHNLRTEANLLEGYANLVLDDIDGGEFDDARDHAKTLQDHAKTLVNISQKARKLGVTRGSDGNGDVQLHPAAVQIRAAADAVRTDFACANVRLVELPDRDVVCAPTLEPIVRELVENGVQHNGSSTPVVSVTAGWEDDELVI
;
A
#
# COMPACT_ATOMS: atom_id res chain seq x y z
N MET A 1 -73.09 -28.53 32.46
CA MET A 1 -71.94 -29.42 32.66
C MET A 1 -70.84 -28.97 31.74
N THR A 2 -69.86 -28.26 32.29
CA THR A 2 -68.61 -27.89 31.64
C THR A 2 -67.81 -29.15 31.29
N PRO A 3 -67.44 -29.40 30.03
CA PRO A 3 -66.39 -30.36 29.75
C PRO A 3 -65.04 -29.68 30.00
N ASN A 4 -64.22 -30.36 30.78
CA ASN A 4 -62.84 -29.99 31.10
C ASN A 4 -62.04 -29.70 29.82
N ILE A 5 -61.41 -28.53 29.79
CA ILE A 5 -60.39 -28.17 28.80
C ILE A 5 -59.10 -28.84 29.25
N GLU A 6 -58.79 -30.00 28.65
CA GLU A 6 -57.46 -30.59 28.69
C GLU A 6 -56.61 -29.98 27.59
N TRP A 7 -55.57 -29.25 28.00
CA TRP A 7 -54.61 -28.59 27.13
C TRP A 7 -53.62 -29.59 26.53
N ARG A 8 -53.59 -29.72 25.20
CA ARG A 8 -52.53 -30.39 24.43
C ARG A 8 -51.91 -29.41 23.42
N ALA A 9 -50.59 -29.48 23.31
CA ALA A 9 -49.66 -28.52 22.68
C ALA A 9 -49.75 -28.33 21.14
N VAL A 10 -50.93 -28.52 20.52
CA VAL A 10 -51.08 -28.55 19.04
C VAL A 10 -52.07 -27.50 18.50
N GLU A 11 -52.85 -26.80 19.33
CA GLU A 11 -53.86 -25.84 18.85
C GLU A 11 -53.36 -24.38 18.76
N GLN A 12 -52.35 -24.13 17.91
CA GLN A 12 -52.23 -22.83 17.22
C GLN A 12 -52.41 -22.92 15.70
N LEU A 13 -52.77 -24.10 15.17
CA LEU A 13 -53.22 -24.24 13.79
C LEU A 13 -54.71 -23.92 13.68
N VAL A 14 -55.04 -22.66 13.38
CA VAL A 14 -56.37 -22.35 12.85
C VAL A 14 -56.40 -22.80 11.39
N PHE A 15 -56.86 -24.03 11.13
CA PHE A 15 -57.35 -24.40 9.81
C PHE A 15 -58.71 -23.72 9.61
N GLY A 16 -58.76 -22.61 8.88
CA GLY A 16 -60.06 -22.03 8.49
C GLY A 16 -60.19 -20.52 8.36
N GLY A 17 -59.12 -19.76 8.12
CA GLY A 17 -59.28 -18.41 7.56
C GLY A 17 -59.77 -18.50 6.12
N ALA A 18 -60.75 -17.67 5.72
CA ALA A 18 -61.17 -17.58 4.33
C ALA A 18 -59.94 -17.23 3.46
N VAL A 19 -59.49 -18.18 2.63
CA VAL A 19 -58.37 -17.98 1.71
C VAL A 19 -58.74 -16.81 0.80
N GLY A 20 -58.00 -15.70 0.89
CA GLY A 20 -58.19 -14.59 -0.02
C GLY A 20 -58.09 -15.11 -1.46
N PRO A 21 -59.03 -14.80 -2.37
CA PRO A 21 -59.07 -15.40 -3.71
C PRO A 21 -57.74 -15.20 -4.49
N GLN A 22 -56.98 -14.16 -4.14
CA GLN A 22 -55.67 -13.81 -4.67
C GLN A 22 -54.59 -14.90 -4.45
N LEU A 23 -54.64 -15.64 -3.34
CA LEU A 23 -53.66 -16.70 -2.99
C LEU A 23 -53.79 -17.94 -3.88
N LEU A 24 -55.01 -18.24 -4.32
CA LEU A 24 -55.31 -19.39 -5.18
C LEU A 24 -55.00 -19.11 -6.65
N THR A 25 -55.03 -17.83 -7.06
CA THR A 25 -54.86 -17.38 -8.45
C THR A 25 -53.42 -17.05 -8.85
N GLN A 26 -52.44 -17.23 -7.96
CA GLN A 26 -51.02 -17.01 -8.28
C GLN A 26 -50.58 -17.90 -9.46
N PRO A 27 -50.01 -17.34 -10.54
CA PRO A 27 -49.63 -18.12 -11.71
C PRO A 27 -48.46 -19.06 -11.37
N VAL A 28 -48.55 -20.31 -11.80
CA VAL A 28 -47.50 -21.34 -11.58
C VAL A 28 -46.13 -20.87 -12.06
N SER A 29 -46.08 -20.07 -13.13
CA SER A 29 -44.84 -19.49 -13.66
C SER A 29 -44.11 -18.60 -12.65
N LEU A 30 -44.83 -17.81 -11.85
CA LEU A 30 -44.22 -16.93 -10.84
C LEU A 30 -43.55 -17.74 -9.73
N VAL A 31 -44.18 -18.82 -9.30
CA VAL A 31 -43.65 -19.73 -8.26
C VAL A 31 -42.40 -20.43 -8.75
N VAL A 32 -42.40 -20.91 -10.00
CA VAL A 32 -41.22 -21.51 -10.63
C VAL A 32 -40.07 -20.50 -10.71
N ILE A 33 -40.35 -19.24 -11.04
CA ILE A 33 -39.35 -18.16 -11.05
C ILE A 33 -38.79 -17.93 -9.64
N ILE A 34 -39.64 -17.82 -8.63
CA ILE A 34 -39.22 -17.59 -7.23
C ILE A 34 -38.35 -18.75 -6.73
N ILE A 35 -38.76 -20.00 -6.96
CA ILE A 35 -37.97 -21.19 -6.61
C ILE A 35 -36.62 -21.17 -7.34
N GLY A 36 -36.62 -20.89 -8.65
CA GLY A 36 -35.39 -20.78 -9.43
C GLY A 36 -34.45 -19.69 -8.91
N LEU A 37 -35.00 -18.54 -8.50
CA LEU A 37 -34.24 -17.48 -7.85
C LEU A 37 -33.67 -17.95 -6.51
N MET A 38 -34.42 -18.64 -5.66
CA MET A 38 -33.92 -19.13 -4.36
C MET A 38 -32.82 -20.19 -4.51
N VAL A 39 -32.94 -21.11 -5.48
CA VAL A 39 -31.86 -22.06 -5.82
C VAL A 39 -30.62 -21.31 -6.28
N THR A 40 -30.79 -20.31 -7.15
CA THR A 40 -29.69 -19.46 -7.61
C THR A 40 -29.06 -18.69 -6.44
N SER A 41 -29.87 -18.17 -5.51
CA SER A 41 -29.42 -17.50 -4.28
C SER A 41 -28.50 -18.41 -3.47
N GLY A 42 -28.90 -19.66 -3.24
CA GLY A 42 -28.10 -20.64 -2.51
C GLY A 42 -26.74 -20.91 -3.18
N VAL A 43 -26.73 -21.12 -4.50
CA VAL A 43 -25.50 -21.36 -5.27
C VAL A 43 -24.57 -20.15 -5.24
N VAL A 44 -25.10 -18.95 -5.52
CA VAL A 44 -24.32 -17.70 -5.53
C VAL A 44 -23.80 -17.37 -4.13
N SER A 45 -24.63 -17.57 -3.11
CA SER A 45 -24.23 -17.40 -1.70
C SER A 45 -23.09 -18.34 -1.31
N GLY A 46 -23.16 -19.62 -1.72
CA GLY A 46 -22.07 -20.57 -1.51
C GLY A 46 -20.78 -20.14 -2.20
N TYR A 47 -20.86 -19.68 -3.46
CA TYR A 47 -19.70 -19.15 -4.18
C TYR A 47 -19.08 -17.93 -3.48
N VAL A 48 -19.89 -16.93 -3.13
CA VAL A 48 -19.42 -15.71 -2.45
C VAL A 48 -18.82 -16.04 -1.08
N ALA A 49 -19.43 -16.95 -0.32
CA ALA A 49 -18.91 -17.41 0.97
C ALA A 49 -17.55 -18.10 0.84
N LEU A 50 -17.39 -19.01 -0.15
CA LEU A 50 -16.13 -19.69 -0.42
C LEU A 50 -15.03 -18.70 -0.84
N PHE A 51 -15.37 -17.77 -1.74
CA PHE A 51 -14.45 -16.72 -2.17
C PHE A 51 -13.99 -15.84 -1.00
N ALA A 52 -14.95 -15.39 -0.18
CA ALA A 52 -14.68 -14.59 1.01
C ALA A 52 -13.82 -15.35 2.03
N TRP A 53 -14.04 -16.65 2.19
CA TRP A 53 -13.25 -17.51 3.09
C TRP A 53 -11.80 -17.66 2.63
N GLN A 54 -11.57 -17.86 1.33
CA GLN A 54 -10.22 -17.93 0.75
C GLN A 54 -9.43 -16.64 0.98
N ARG A 55 -10.13 -15.50 1.05
CA ARG A 55 -9.55 -14.16 1.26
C ARG A 55 -9.84 -13.59 2.65
N ARG A 56 -10.03 -14.45 3.65
CA ARG A 56 -10.40 -14.05 5.03
C ARG A 56 -9.44 -13.09 5.74
N SER A 57 -8.21 -12.94 5.26
CA SER A 57 -7.24 -11.95 5.76
C SER A 57 -7.56 -10.53 5.30
N MET A 58 -8.40 -10.35 4.28
CA MET A 58 -8.78 -9.04 3.75
C MET A 58 -9.90 -8.41 4.58
N PRO A 59 -9.91 -7.08 4.80
CA PRO A 59 -11.00 -6.40 5.50
C PRO A 59 -12.34 -6.63 4.80
N GLY A 60 -13.40 -6.75 5.59
CA GLY A 60 -14.74 -7.01 5.09
C GLY A 60 -15.00 -8.45 4.65
N ALA A 61 -13.99 -9.26 4.33
CA ALA A 61 -14.17 -10.61 3.82
C ALA A 61 -14.98 -11.51 4.77
N ILE A 62 -14.67 -11.49 6.07
CA ILE A 62 -15.42 -12.27 7.06
C ILE A 62 -16.89 -11.84 7.12
N GLY A 63 -17.16 -10.52 7.17
CA GLY A 63 -18.53 -10.00 7.17
C GLY A 63 -19.31 -10.39 5.92
N LEU A 64 -18.67 -10.30 4.74
CA LEU A 64 -19.27 -10.70 3.47
C LEU A 64 -19.55 -12.21 3.41
N GLY A 65 -18.62 -13.04 3.90
CA GLY A 65 -18.79 -14.49 3.96
C GLY A 65 -19.93 -14.89 4.89
N VAL A 66 -20.01 -14.31 6.08
CA VAL A 66 -21.11 -14.55 7.03
C VAL A 66 -22.44 -14.07 6.47
N LEU A 67 -22.47 -12.91 5.79
CA LEU A 67 -23.67 -12.42 5.12
C LEU A 67 -24.14 -13.40 4.05
N ALA A 68 -23.23 -13.86 3.18
CA ALA A 68 -23.54 -14.83 2.15
C ALA A 68 -24.06 -16.15 2.74
N LEU A 69 -23.42 -16.68 3.80
CA LEU A 69 -23.91 -17.87 4.50
C LEU A 69 -25.31 -17.67 5.12
N ALA A 70 -25.56 -16.51 5.75
CA ALA A 70 -26.86 -16.19 6.33
C ALA A 70 -27.95 -16.08 5.26
N SER A 71 -27.66 -15.43 4.13
CA SER A 71 -28.57 -15.32 2.98
C SER A 71 -28.85 -16.67 2.33
N GLY A 72 -27.82 -17.51 2.16
CA GLY A 72 -27.96 -18.87 1.65
C GLY A 72 -28.74 -19.78 2.60
N TRP A 73 -28.51 -19.68 3.91
CA TRP A 73 -29.26 -20.40 4.94
C TRP A 73 -30.74 -20.05 4.90
N TRP A 74 -31.06 -18.75 4.87
CA TRP A 74 -32.44 -18.29 4.81
C TRP A 74 -33.11 -18.71 3.50
N SER A 75 -32.46 -18.51 2.35
CA SER A 75 -33.03 -18.86 1.03
C SER A 75 -33.27 -20.37 0.90
N SER A 76 -32.35 -21.20 1.40
CA SER A 76 -32.49 -22.66 1.35
C SER A 76 -33.52 -23.16 2.35
N GLY A 77 -33.55 -22.59 3.56
CA GLY A 77 -34.54 -22.93 4.58
C GLY A 77 -35.96 -22.63 4.12
N TYR A 78 -36.19 -21.45 3.54
CA TYR A 78 -37.49 -21.07 3.01
C TYR A 78 -37.91 -21.93 1.80
N LEU A 79 -36.96 -22.27 0.92
CA LEU A 79 -37.23 -23.20 -0.17
C LEU A 79 -37.68 -24.58 0.34
N LEU A 80 -37.00 -25.13 1.35
CA LEU A 80 -37.39 -26.39 1.97
C LEU A 80 -38.76 -26.28 2.65
N GLU A 81 -39.03 -25.16 3.34
CA GLU A 81 -40.33 -24.88 3.94
C GLU A 81 -41.45 -24.93 2.88
N LEU A 82 -41.28 -24.31 1.72
CA LEU A 82 -42.29 -24.30 0.67
C LEU A 82 -42.60 -25.71 0.12
N ILE A 83 -41.62 -26.62 0.13
CA ILE A 83 -41.76 -27.98 -0.40
C ILE A 83 -42.34 -28.94 0.64
N VAL A 84 -42.08 -28.72 1.92
CA VAL A 84 -42.50 -29.61 3.01
C VAL A 84 -44.01 -29.49 3.25
N ALA A 85 -44.70 -30.63 3.21
CA ALA A 85 -46.12 -30.74 3.54
C ALA A 85 -46.39 -30.94 5.04
N ASP A 86 -45.46 -31.59 5.76
CA ASP A 86 -45.59 -31.82 7.20
C ASP A 86 -45.52 -30.51 7.98
N VAL A 87 -46.55 -30.23 8.78
CA VAL A 87 -46.69 -28.93 9.44
C VAL A 87 -45.67 -28.75 10.57
N THR A 88 -45.33 -29.82 11.29
CA THR A 88 -44.36 -29.73 12.39
C THR A 88 -42.97 -29.41 11.83
N LEU A 89 -42.55 -30.14 10.80
CA LEU A 89 -41.28 -29.90 10.11
C LEU A 89 -41.26 -28.50 9.49
N LYS A 90 -42.35 -28.07 8.87
CA LYS A 90 -42.51 -26.71 8.31
C LYS A 90 -42.30 -25.62 9.37
N LEU A 91 -42.92 -25.73 10.54
CA LEU A 91 -42.72 -24.78 11.65
C LEU A 91 -41.28 -24.79 12.15
N THR A 92 -40.67 -25.96 12.34
CA THR A 92 -39.26 -26.03 12.77
C THR A 92 -38.28 -25.44 11.75
N LEU A 93 -38.55 -25.61 10.44
CA LEU A 93 -37.78 -24.97 9.38
C LEU A 93 -37.94 -23.45 9.39
N ALA A 94 -39.16 -22.95 9.66
CA ALA A 94 -39.40 -21.52 9.83
C ALA A 94 -38.63 -20.95 11.03
N ASP A 95 -38.64 -21.63 12.17
CA ASP A 95 -37.88 -21.22 13.36
C ASP A 95 -36.36 -21.22 13.12
N LEU A 96 -35.85 -22.20 12.36
CA LEU A 96 -34.43 -22.27 12.00
C LEU A 96 -33.99 -21.15 11.05
N GLN A 97 -34.87 -20.68 10.17
CA GLN A 97 -34.54 -19.59 9.23
C GLN A 97 -34.21 -18.28 9.94
N TRP A 98 -34.79 -18.04 11.13
CA TRP A 98 -34.54 -16.84 11.92
C TRP A 98 -33.06 -16.62 12.27
N VAL A 99 -32.25 -17.68 12.31
CA VAL A 99 -30.79 -17.55 12.44
C VAL A 99 -30.22 -16.70 11.30
N GLY A 100 -30.60 -16.99 10.06
CA GLY A 100 -30.18 -16.22 8.88
C GLY A 100 -30.73 -14.79 8.91
N VAL A 101 -32.01 -14.64 9.27
CA VAL A 101 -32.70 -13.34 9.37
C VAL A 101 -31.98 -12.39 10.33
N LEU A 102 -31.56 -12.90 11.49
CA LEU A 102 -30.96 -12.11 12.57
C LEU A 102 -29.46 -11.87 12.37
N VAL A 103 -28.75 -12.79 11.72
CA VAL A 103 -27.31 -12.67 11.44
C VAL A 103 -27.02 -11.77 10.25
N ALA A 104 -27.86 -11.78 9.20
CA ALA A 104 -27.59 -11.04 7.96
C ALA A 104 -27.39 -9.52 8.16
N PRO A 105 -28.24 -8.77 8.91
CA PRO A 105 -28.05 -7.34 9.14
C PRO A 105 -26.75 -7.00 9.87
N ILE A 106 -26.35 -7.83 10.84
CA ILE A 106 -25.08 -7.66 11.57
C ILE A 106 -23.91 -7.92 10.61
N ALA A 107 -23.97 -8.99 9.83
CA ALA A 107 -22.92 -9.34 8.88
C ALA A 107 -22.73 -8.27 7.80
N TRP A 108 -23.83 -7.70 7.28
CA TRP A 108 -23.82 -6.55 6.38
C TRP A 108 -23.16 -5.32 7.02
N PHE A 109 -23.54 -4.98 8.26
CA PHE A 109 -22.94 -3.87 8.99
C PHE A 109 -21.42 -4.06 9.15
N PHE A 110 -20.99 -5.26 9.55
CA PHE A 110 -19.58 -5.60 9.70
C PHE A 110 -18.81 -5.52 8.38
N PHE A 111 -19.39 -6.06 7.31
CA PHE A 111 -18.84 -5.96 5.98
C PHE A 111 -18.65 -4.49 5.57
N ALA A 112 -19.71 -3.68 5.64
CA ALA A 112 -19.70 -2.28 5.20
C ALA A 112 -18.68 -1.42 5.97
N PHE A 113 -18.63 -1.57 7.30
CA PHE A 113 -17.72 -0.78 8.13
C PHE A 113 -16.26 -1.23 8.00
N SER A 114 -16.00 -2.53 7.89
CA SER A 114 -14.64 -3.03 7.66
C SER A 114 -14.15 -2.70 6.25
N TYR A 115 -15.03 -2.79 5.24
CA TYR A 115 -14.75 -2.36 3.87
C TYR A 115 -14.38 -0.87 3.79
N ALA A 116 -15.07 -0.02 4.57
CA ALA A 116 -14.78 1.40 4.67
C ALA A 116 -13.60 1.76 5.62
N GLY A 117 -12.88 0.77 6.16
CA GLY A 117 -11.74 0.99 7.06
C GLY A 117 -12.11 1.58 8.43
N ARG A 118 -13.36 1.43 8.88
CA ARG A 118 -13.85 1.95 10.17
C ARG A 118 -13.82 0.88 11.27
N ASP A 119 -12.64 0.30 11.50
CA ASP A 119 -12.45 -0.90 12.32
C ASP A 119 -12.88 -0.74 13.80
N ARG A 120 -12.96 0.49 14.31
CA ARG A 120 -13.46 0.76 15.67
C ARG A 120 -14.88 0.22 15.91
N PHE A 121 -15.72 0.23 14.86
CA PHE A 121 -17.11 -0.22 14.95
C PHE A 121 -17.27 -1.72 14.70
N THR A 122 -16.23 -2.40 14.23
CA THR A 122 -16.20 -3.85 14.00
C THR A 122 -15.37 -4.59 15.05
N ALA A 123 -14.93 -3.88 16.11
CA ALA A 123 -14.26 -4.49 17.25
C ALA A 123 -15.20 -5.40 18.06
N ARG A 124 -14.60 -6.30 18.88
CA ARG A 124 -15.33 -7.26 19.73
C ARG A 124 -16.41 -6.61 20.62
N PRO A 125 -16.18 -5.45 21.28
CA PRO A 125 -17.21 -4.82 22.11
C PRO A 125 -18.46 -4.43 21.31
N SER A 126 -18.26 -3.87 20.12
CA SER A 126 -19.35 -3.50 19.21
C SER A 126 -20.14 -4.72 18.76
N LEU A 127 -19.47 -5.84 18.46
CA LEU A 127 -20.13 -7.10 18.13
C LEU A 127 -21.03 -7.60 19.28
N CYS A 128 -20.55 -7.53 20.52
CA CYS A 128 -21.32 -7.95 21.69
C CYS A 128 -22.59 -7.11 21.83
N VAL A 129 -22.47 -5.78 21.74
CA VAL A 129 -23.61 -4.86 21.85
C VAL A 129 -24.63 -5.07 20.73
N LEU A 130 -24.16 -5.18 19.48
CA LEU A 130 -25.02 -5.40 18.32
C LEU A 130 -25.65 -6.81 18.30
N SER A 131 -25.08 -7.79 18.99
CA SER A 131 -25.63 -9.14 19.07
C SER A 131 -26.71 -9.30 20.15
N VAL A 132 -26.87 -8.35 21.09
CA VAL A 132 -27.82 -8.49 22.21
C VAL A 132 -29.26 -8.70 21.72
N LEU A 133 -29.78 -7.77 20.90
CA LEU A 133 -31.15 -7.84 20.43
C LEU A 133 -31.40 -9.04 19.49
N PRO A 134 -30.50 -9.39 18.55
CA PRO A 134 -30.55 -10.64 17.79
C PRO A 134 -30.58 -11.90 18.65
N VAL A 135 -29.79 -11.98 19.72
CA VAL A 135 -29.83 -13.13 20.64
C VAL A 135 -31.16 -13.20 21.38
N ILE A 136 -31.68 -12.07 21.86
CA ILE A 136 -33.02 -11.99 22.47
C ILE A 136 -34.09 -12.44 21.47
N GLY A 137 -34.02 -11.96 20.22
CA GLY A 137 -34.93 -12.35 19.15
C GLY A 137 -34.88 -13.84 18.86
N LEU A 138 -33.68 -14.43 18.79
CA LEU A 138 -33.52 -15.87 18.55
C LEU A 138 -34.09 -16.70 19.69
N VAL A 139 -33.84 -16.32 20.95
CA VAL A 139 -34.46 -17.00 22.10
C VAL A 139 -35.99 -16.87 22.03
N ALA A 140 -36.49 -15.66 21.75
CA ALA A 140 -37.92 -15.37 21.68
C ALA A 140 -38.65 -16.14 20.57
N VAL A 141 -38.00 -16.46 19.45
CA VAL A 141 -38.53 -17.33 18.38
C VAL A 141 -38.85 -18.72 18.96
N TRP A 142 -37.87 -19.36 19.60
CA TRP A 142 -38.02 -20.72 20.14
C TRP A 142 -38.90 -20.78 21.39
N THR A 143 -39.03 -19.68 22.13
CA THR A 143 -39.92 -19.58 23.30
C THR A 143 -41.25 -18.90 22.99
N ASN A 144 -41.58 -18.66 21.71
CA ASN A 144 -42.72 -17.81 21.36
C ASN A 144 -44.07 -18.36 21.84
N SER A 145 -44.18 -19.66 22.06
CA SER A 145 -45.36 -20.32 22.64
C SER A 145 -45.72 -19.82 24.05
N LEU A 146 -44.79 -19.21 24.78
CA LEU A 146 -45.01 -18.72 26.14
C LEU A 146 -45.49 -17.27 26.20
N HIS A 147 -45.18 -16.45 25.20
CA HIS A 147 -45.30 -14.99 25.30
C HIS A 147 -45.85 -14.29 24.06
N HIS A 148 -45.84 -14.94 22.89
CA HIS A 148 -46.40 -14.42 21.64
C HIS A 148 -45.85 -13.05 21.21
N LEU A 149 -44.54 -12.82 21.43
CA LEU A 149 -43.90 -11.53 21.18
C LEU A 149 -43.38 -11.42 19.74
N MET A 150 -42.97 -12.54 19.14
CA MET A 150 -42.51 -12.58 17.75
C MET A 150 -43.70 -12.69 16.79
N TRP A 151 -44.66 -13.56 17.11
CA TRP A 151 -45.93 -13.69 16.38
C TRP A 151 -47.07 -14.08 17.32
N THR A 152 -48.28 -13.63 17.02
CA THR A 152 -49.50 -13.87 17.80
C THR A 152 -50.25 -15.11 17.33
N SER A 153 -50.28 -15.36 16.03
CA SER A 153 -50.92 -16.52 15.43
C SER A 153 -50.14 -17.01 14.20
N VAL A 154 -50.26 -18.31 13.90
CA VAL A 154 -49.67 -18.93 12.71
C VAL A 154 -50.75 -19.75 12.01
N THR A 155 -50.99 -19.48 10.74
CA THR A 155 -51.98 -20.21 9.95
C THR A 155 -51.32 -20.84 8.73
N VAL A 156 -51.69 -22.09 8.42
CA VAL A 156 -51.21 -22.79 7.22
C VAL A 156 -52.25 -22.61 6.13
N VAL A 157 -51.88 -21.90 5.07
CA VAL A 157 -52.78 -21.56 3.97
C VAL A 157 -52.34 -22.26 2.69
N PRO A 158 -53.24 -22.90 1.93
CA PRO A 158 -52.89 -23.43 0.62
C PRO A 158 -52.71 -22.29 -0.38
N ALA A 159 -51.66 -22.37 -1.20
CA ALA A 159 -51.37 -21.44 -2.28
C ALA A 159 -51.23 -22.19 -3.62
N VAL A 160 -51.26 -21.45 -4.74
CA VAL A 160 -50.96 -21.98 -6.09
C VAL A 160 -51.84 -23.18 -6.44
N GLY A 161 -53.16 -23.00 -6.47
CA GLY A 161 -54.09 -24.10 -6.76
C GLY A 161 -54.03 -25.27 -5.77
N ARG A 162 -53.58 -25.03 -4.52
CA ARG A 162 -53.34 -26.03 -3.45
C ARG A 162 -52.12 -26.94 -3.67
N ALA A 163 -51.23 -26.60 -4.60
CA ALA A 163 -50.01 -27.37 -4.86
C ALA A 163 -48.96 -27.21 -3.74
N ILE A 164 -48.95 -26.06 -3.06
CA ILE A 164 -48.06 -25.77 -1.92
C ILE A 164 -48.85 -25.20 -0.75
N THR A 165 -48.29 -25.31 0.44
CA THR A 165 -48.80 -24.64 1.66
C THR A 165 -47.81 -23.58 2.10
N ILE A 166 -48.29 -22.50 2.68
CA ILE A 166 -47.47 -21.40 3.20
C ILE A 166 -47.86 -21.10 4.65
N LEU A 167 -46.91 -20.57 5.42
CA LEU A 167 -47.17 -20.04 6.74
C LEU A 167 -47.54 -18.57 6.64
N GLN A 168 -48.72 -18.22 7.13
CA GLN A 168 -49.14 -16.84 7.33
C GLN A 168 -49.11 -16.54 8.83
N MET A 169 -48.23 -15.63 9.22
CA MET A 169 -47.99 -15.24 10.61
C MET A 169 -48.52 -13.84 10.87
N GLU A 170 -49.17 -13.65 12.00
CA GLU A 170 -49.47 -12.31 12.51
C GLU A 170 -48.33 -11.83 13.41
N TRP A 171 -47.66 -10.76 13.00
CA TRP A 171 -46.44 -10.30 13.67
C TRP A 171 -46.70 -9.63 15.02
N GLY A 172 -45.94 -10.04 16.04
CA GLY A 172 -45.99 -9.49 17.39
C GLY A 172 -45.10 -8.24 17.56
N PRO A 173 -45.10 -7.61 18.75
CA PRO A 173 -44.37 -6.36 18.98
C PRO A 173 -42.85 -6.49 18.88
N LEU A 174 -42.26 -7.61 19.30
CA LEU A 174 -40.80 -7.80 19.26
C LEU A 174 -40.30 -7.93 17.81
N TYR A 175 -41.12 -8.50 16.91
CA TYR A 175 -40.81 -8.54 15.48
C TYR A 175 -40.54 -7.13 14.93
N TRP A 176 -41.42 -6.16 15.23
CA TRP A 176 -41.26 -4.79 14.74
C TRP A 176 -40.01 -4.09 15.29
N VAL A 177 -39.64 -4.39 16.54
CA VAL A 177 -38.38 -3.89 17.14
C VAL A 177 -37.16 -4.49 16.41
N VAL A 178 -37.16 -5.80 16.17
CA VAL A 178 -36.10 -6.50 15.42
C VAL A 178 -36.01 -6.01 13.98
N LEU A 179 -37.15 -5.75 13.33
CA LEU A 179 -37.23 -5.21 11.97
C LEU A 179 -36.61 -3.81 11.90
N GLY A 180 -37.03 -2.91 12.79
CA GLY A 180 -36.49 -1.55 12.87
C GLY A 180 -34.97 -1.55 13.13
N TYR A 181 -34.52 -2.39 14.05
CA TYR A 181 -33.10 -2.60 14.30
C TYR A 181 -32.33 -3.07 13.05
N SER A 182 -32.87 -4.07 12.36
CA SER A 182 -32.26 -4.63 11.15
C SER A 182 -32.15 -3.57 10.05
N TYR A 183 -33.19 -2.75 9.87
CA TYR A 183 -33.19 -1.66 8.89
C TYR A 183 -32.21 -0.54 9.24
N LEU A 184 -32.03 -0.22 10.53
CA LEU A 184 -31.01 0.73 10.96
C LEU A 184 -29.59 0.25 10.62
N LEU A 185 -29.28 -1.03 10.85
CA LEU A 185 -28.00 -1.61 10.47
C LEU A 185 -27.79 -1.61 8.95
N TRP A 186 -28.83 -1.97 8.20
CA TRP A 186 -28.83 -1.94 6.75
C TRP A 186 -28.55 -0.54 6.20
N LEU A 187 -29.29 0.46 6.69
CA LEU A 187 -29.10 1.86 6.34
C LEU A 187 -27.72 2.37 6.72
N ALA A 188 -27.24 2.06 7.92
CA ALA A 188 -25.91 2.48 8.37
C ALA A 188 -24.81 1.93 7.44
N GLY A 189 -24.87 0.64 7.09
CA GLY A 189 -23.91 0.05 6.15
C GLY A 189 -23.97 0.68 4.76
N ALA A 190 -25.17 0.91 4.22
CA ALA A 190 -25.36 1.55 2.92
C ALA A 190 -24.82 3.00 2.89
N VAL A 191 -25.12 3.80 3.92
CA VAL A 191 -24.60 5.17 4.05
C VAL A 191 -23.08 5.19 4.15
N VAL A 192 -22.49 4.27 4.89
CA VAL A 192 -21.03 4.17 5.03
C VAL A 192 -20.37 3.84 3.69
N ILE A 193 -20.86 2.83 2.97
CA ILE A 193 -20.32 2.47 1.65
C ILE A 193 -20.48 3.63 0.67
N LEU A 194 -21.67 4.24 0.60
CA LEU A 194 -21.95 5.33 -0.33
C LEU A 194 -21.08 6.57 -0.05
N ARG A 195 -20.93 6.97 1.23
CA ARG A 195 -20.04 8.08 1.60
C ARG A 195 -18.60 7.80 1.19
N THR A 196 -18.12 6.59 1.45
CA THR A 196 -16.76 6.20 1.08
C THR A 196 -16.60 6.24 -0.44
N ALA A 197 -17.61 5.81 -1.19
CA ALA A 197 -17.60 5.82 -2.65
C ALA A 197 -17.57 7.22 -3.29
N LEU A 198 -18.10 8.25 -2.61
CA LEU A 198 -18.07 9.64 -3.09
C LEU A 198 -16.64 10.22 -3.10
N ASP A 199 -15.75 9.72 -2.25
CA ASP A 199 -14.36 10.16 -2.15
C ASP A 199 -13.39 9.37 -3.05
N MET A 200 -13.90 8.36 -3.78
CA MET A 200 -13.12 7.44 -4.61
C MET A 200 -13.09 7.85 -6.11
N PRO A 201 -12.07 7.39 -6.87
CA PRO A 201 -12.09 7.46 -8.33
C PRO A 201 -13.31 6.76 -8.96
N ASP A 202 -13.74 7.21 -10.15
CA ASP A 202 -15.01 6.81 -10.78
C ASP A 202 -15.22 5.29 -10.91
N ILE A 203 -14.14 4.53 -11.16
CA ILE A 203 -14.20 3.07 -11.31
C ILE A 203 -14.64 2.36 -10.02
N TYR A 204 -14.18 2.84 -8.86
CA TYR A 204 -14.54 2.29 -7.54
C TYR A 204 -15.90 2.79 -7.08
N ARG A 205 -16.31 3.99 -7.53
CA ARG A 205 -17.64 4.52 -7.26
C ARG A 205 -18.73 3.64 -7.89
N LEU A 206 -18.54 3.18 -9.13
CA LEU A 206 -19.49 2.29 -9.79
C LEU A 206 -19.64 0.95 -9.04
N GLN A 207 -18.52 0.38 -8.58
CA GLN A 207 -18.52 -0.85 -7.78
C GLN A 207 -19.35 -0.71 -6.50
N ALA A 208 -19.12 0.35 -5.73
CA ALA A 208 -19.85 0.60 -4.49
C ALA A 208 -21.35 0.84 -4.73
N ILE A 209 -21.71 1.53 -5.82
CA ILE A 209 -23.11 1.72 -6.22
C ILE A 209 -23.75 0.38 -6.59
N THR A 210 -23.08 -0.47 -7.39
CA THR A 210 -23.60 -1.81 -7.74
C THR A 210 -23.85 -2.65 -6.49
N LEU A 211 -22.92 -2.62 -5.54
CA LEU A 211 -23.02 -3.33 -4.27
C LEU A 211 -24.21 -2.82 -3.44
N VAL A 212 -24.37 -1.51 -3.27
CA VAL A 212 -25.50 -0.92 -2.52
C VAL A 212 -26.83 -1.22 -3.21
N LEU A 213 -26.93 -1.06 -4.53
CA LEU A 213 -28.17 -1.34 -5.27
C LEU A 213 -28.57 -2.81 -5.18
N GLY A 214 -27.62 -3.74 -5.34
CA GLY A 214 -27.89 -5.17 -5.23
C GLY A 214 -28.33 -5.57 -3.82
N THR A 215 -27.66 -5.02 -2.81
CA THR A 215 -27.92 -5.36 -1.40
C THR A 215 -29.17 -4.64 -0.84
N LEU A 216 -29.64 -3.57 -1.49
CA LEU A 216 -30.96 -2.99 -1.21
C LEU A 216 -32.12 -3.86 -1.72
N MET A 217 -31.91 -4.79 -2.65
CA MET A 217 -33.00 -5.60 -3.23
C MET A 217 -33.76 -6.45 -2.18
N PRO A 218 -33.11 -7.15 -1.24
CA PRO A 218 -33.81 -7.82 -0.14
C PRO A 218 -34.65 -6.88 0.71
N VAL A 219 -34.15 -5.68 1.02
CA VAL A 219 -34.90 -4.69 1.81
C VAL A 219 -36.10 -4.19 1.02
N LEU A 220 -35.94 -3.92 -0.28
CA LEU A 220 -37.06 -3.54 -1.16
C LEU A 220 -38.05 -4.68 -1.34
N GLY A 221 -37.59 -5.93 -1.41
CA GLY A 221 -38.43 -7.12 -1.47
C GLY A 221 -39.26 -7.28 -0.20
N ASN A 222 -38.64 -7.17 0.97
CA ASN A 222 -39.33 -7.18 2.25
C ASN A 222 -40.31 -6.00 2.37
N PHE A 223 -39.87 -4.77 2.04
CA PHE A 223 -40.72 -3.59 2.07
C PHE A 223 -41.92 -3.72 1.12
N ALA A 224 -41.71 -4.27 -0.08
CA ALA A 224 -42.77 -4.58 -1.02
C ALA A 224 -43.74 -5.60 -0.42
N THR A 225 -43.29 -6.72 0.13
CA THR A 225 -44.19 -7.74 0.69
C THR A 225 -44.90 -7.28 1.97
N THR A 226 -44.20 -6.55 2.84
CA THR A 226 -44.69 -6.14 4.17
C THR A 226 -45.54 -4.86 4.15
N LEU A 227 -45.26 -3.88 3.27
CA LEU A 227 -46.16 -2.70 3.10
C LEU A 227 -47.19 -2.85 1.98
N LEU A 228 -46.94 -3.67 0.95
CA LEU A 228 -47.93 -3.97 -0.10
C LEU A 228 -48.82 -5.17 0.26
N GLU A 229 -49.12 -5.39 1.55
CA GLU A 229 -50.32 -6.13 1.98
C GLU A 229 -51.60 -5.67 1.23
N LEU A 230 -51.54 -4.52 0.53
CA LEU A 230 -52.46 -4.04 -0.49
C LEU A 230 -52.69 -4.94 -1.73
N TYR A 231 -51.86 -5.95 -2.03
CA TYR A 231 -51.98 -6.76 -3.28
C TYR A 231 -51.97 -8.29 -3.12
N GLY A 232 -51.99 -8.83 -1.91
CA GLY A 232 -52.20 -10.28 -1.69
C GLY A 232 -51.04 -11.20 -2.10
N ALA A 233 -49.80 -10.71 -2.05
CA ALA A 233 -48.61 -11.53 -2.26
C ALA A 233 -48.39 -12.45 -1.06
N ALA A 234 -48.43 -13.75 -1.30
CA ALA A 234 -48.47 -14.78 -0.28
C ALA A 234 -47.09 -15.37 0.08
N ILE A 235 -46.09 -15.10 -0.75
CA ILE A 235 -44.75 -15.69 -0.66
C ILE A 235 -43.76 -14.56 -0.36
N ASP A 236 -42.90 -14.76 0.64
CA ASP A 236 -41.85 -13.82 0.98
C ASP A 236 -40.85 -13.72 -0.19
N MET A 237 -40.69 -12.50 -0.72
CA MET A 237 -39.79 -12.23 -1.84
C MET A 237 -38.36 -11.97 -1.38
N THR A 238 -38.13 -11.75 -0.09
CA THR A 238 -36.82 -11.42 0.49
C THR A 238 -35.77 -12.49 0.19
N PRO A 239 -36.04 -13.80 0.37
CA PRO A 239 -35.02 -14.81 0.12
C PRO A 239 -34.68 -14.95 -1.37
N ALA A 240 -35.64 -14.74 -2.27
CA ALA A 240 -35.39 -14.67 -3.71
C ALA A 240 -34.59 -13.42 -4.11
N ALA A 241 -34.82 -12.29 -3.43
CA ALA A 241 -34.14 -11.04 -3.71
C ALA A 241 -32.65 -11.05 -3.33
N PHE A 242 -32.22 -11.95 -2.42
CA PHE A 242 -30.79 -12.16 -2.14
C PHE A 242 -29.99 -12.60 -3.37
N THR A 243 -30.60 -13.19 -4.39
CA THR A 243 -29.93 -13.51 -5.66
C THR A 243 -29.33 -12.26 -6.31
N PHE A 244 -30.04 -11.13 -6.30
CA PHE A 244 -29.52 -9.88 -6.85
C PHE A 244 -28.38 -9.32 -6.01
N ALA A 245 -28.47 -9.42 -4.68
CA ALA A 245 -27.38 -9.04 -3.78
C ALA A 245 -26.13 -9.90 -4.02
N GLY A 246 -26.31 -11.22 -4.13
CA GLY A 246 -25.24 -12.17 -4.41
C GLY A 246 -24.60 -11.95 -5.78
N LEU A 247 -25.41 -11.73 -6.84
CA LEU A 247 -24.90 -11.42 -8.18
C LEU A 247 -24.15 -10.10 -8.22
N ALA A 248 -24.66 -9.06 -7.56
CA ALA A 248 -23.96 -7.79 -7.41
C ALA A 248 -22.61 -7.97 -6.70
N CYS A 249 -22.56 -8.78 -5.64
CA CYS A 249 -21.31 -9.15 -4.96
C CYS A 249 -20.37 -9.90 -5.89
N THR A 250 -20.86 -10.87 -6.66
CA THR A 250 -20.06 -11.64 -7.64
C THR A 250 -19.48 -10.74 -8.72
N VAL A 251 -20.26 -9.79 -9.26
CA VAL A 251 -19.77 -8.79 -10.23
C VAL A 251 -18.74 -7.86 -9.58
N ALA A 252 -19.01 -7.38 -8.36
CA ALA A 252 -18.09 -6.54 -7.60
C ALA A 252 -16.74 -7.24 -7.33
N ILE A 253 -16.78 -8.53 -7.02
CA ILE A 253 -15.61 -9.37 -6.79
C ILE A 253 -14.82 -9.62 -8.08
N SER A 254 -15.50 -10.10 -9.13
CA SER A 254 -14.85 -10.60 -10.36
C SER A 254 -14.37 -9.52 -11.30
N ARG A 255 -15.08 -8.38 -11.36
CA ARG A 255 -14.80 -7.29 -12.29
C ARG A 255 -14.03 -6.13 -11.65
N TYR A 256 -14.14 -5.97 -10.33
CA TYR A 256 -13.65 -4.79 -9.63
C TYR A 256 -12.78 -5.10 -8.40
N GLU A 257 -12.31 -6.35 -8.25
CA GLU A 257 -11.34 -6.75 -7.22
C GLU A 257 -11.73 -6.29 -5.79
N LEU A 258 -13.02 -6.35 -5.44
CA LEU A 258 -13.62 -5.77 -4.22
C LEU A 258 -12.81 -5.92 -2.92
N LEU A 259 -12.14 -7.04 -2.72
CA LEU A 259 -11.36 -7.27 -1.51
C LEU A 259 -9.88 -6.90 -1.63
N GLU A 260 -9.31 -6.88 -2.84
CA GLU A 260 -7.88 -6.64 -3.11
C GLU A 260 -7.53 -5.16 -3.14
N SER A 261 -8.39 -4.32 -3.71
CA SER A 261 -8.20 -2.88 -3.72
C SER A 261 -8.83 -2.29 -2.47
N ARG A 262 -8.10 -2.26 -1.33
CA ARG A 262 -8.54 -1.41 -0.20
C ARG A 262 -8.66 0.02 -0.73
N PRO A 263 -9.85 0.62 -0.77
CA PRO A 263 -9.98 1.94 -1.33
C PRO A 263 -9.38 2.93 -0.33
N VAL A 264 -8.14 3.35 -0.57
CA VAL A 264 -7.52 4.41 0.20
C VAL A 264 -8.12 5.73 -0.28
N PRO A 265 -8.81 6.50 0.59
CA PRO A 265 -9.34 7.80 0.21
C PRO A 265 -8.24 8.67 -0.41
N ARG A 266 -8.57 9.47 -1.44
CA ARG A 266 -7.58 10.30 -2.16
C ARG A 266 -6.74 11.17 -1.23
N TRP A 267 -7.33 11.68 -0.15
CA TRP A 267 -6.64 12.51 0.84
C TRP A 267 -5.58 11.71 1.62
N VAL A 268 -5.90 10.49 2.08
CA VAL A 268 -4.94 9.61 2.78
C VAL A 268 -3.76 9.25 1.88
N ALA A 269 -4.03 8.94 0.60
CA ALA A 269 -2.97 8.60 -0.34
C ALA A 269 -2.02 9.79 -0.58
N ARG A 270 -2.57 11.00 -0.76
CA ARG A 270 -1.77 12.22 -0.96
C ARG A 270 -0.96 12.58 0.29
N GLU A 271 -1.58 12.53 1.46
CA GLU A 271 -0.91 12.75 2.75
C GLU A 271 0.23 11.74 2.95
N ARG A 272 -0.03 10.45 2.67
CA ARG A 272 0.99 9.42 2.85
C ARG A 272 2.15 9.54 1.87
N VAL A 273 1.88 9.95 0.63
CA VAL A 273 2.93 10.24 -0.35
C VAL A 273 3.80 11.38 0.17
N VAL A 274 3.22 12.53 0.53
CA VAL A 274 3.98 13.70 1.05
C VAL A 274 4.78 13.33 2.30
N GLU A 275 4.18 12.55 3.20
CA GLU A 275 4.81 12.14 4.47
C GLU A 275 5.99 11.18 4.31
N THR A 276 6.04 10.45 3.19
CA THR A 276 7.12 9.49 2.89
C THR A 276 8.13 10.00 1.86
N MET A 277 7.92 11.21 1.30
CA MET A 277 8.89 11.83 0.39
C MET A 277 10.25 12.01 1.07
N ALA A 278 11.32 11.80 0.30
CA ALA A 278 12.69 12.02 0.75
C ALA A 278 13.00 13.51 0.90
N ASP A 279 12.48 14.32 -0.03
CA ASP A 279 12.59 15.78 0.03
C ASP A 279 11.76 16.32 1.20
N ALA A 280 12.33 17.30 1.89
CA ALA A 280 11.66 17.97 3.00
C ALA A 280 10.60 18.94 2.44
N VAL A 281 9.37 18.85 2.94
CA VAL A 281 8.24 19.68 2.50
C VAL A 281 7.69 20.46 3.69
N VAL A 282 7.60 21.77 3.53
CA VAL A 282 7.00 22.71 4.49
C VAL A 282 5.87 23.45 3.80
N VAL A 283 4.68 23.41 4.38
CA VAL A 283 3.50 24.13 3.89
C VAL A 283 3.26 25.34 4.77
N THR A 284 2.98 26.49 4.16
CA THR A 284 2.70 27.74 4.87
C THR A 284 1.38 28.36 4.45
N ASP A 285 0.82 29.23 5.28
CA ASP A 285 -0.29 30.11 4.92
C ASP A 285 0.17 31.32 4.07
N THR A 286 -0.76 32.19 3.70
CA THR A 286 -0.45 33.45 2.97
C THR A 286 0.39 34.44 3.76
N LYS A 287 0.54 34.24 5.08
CA LYS A 287 1.37 35.06 5.99
C LYS A 287 2.70 34.39 6.32
N TRP A 288 3.08 33.33 5.59
CA TRP A 288 4.32 32.58 5.79
C TRP A 288 4.45 31.92 7.15
N ARG A 289 3.33 31.51 7.76
CA ARG A 289 3.34 30.67 8.96
C ARG A 289 3.21 29.22 8.57
N VAL A 290 4.01 28.36 9.19
CA VAL A 290 4.00 26.92 8.95
C VAL A 290 2.64 26.33 9.33
N THR A 291 1.95 25.73 8.38
CA THR A 291 0.68 25.04 8.60
C THR A 291 0.87 23.53 8.68
N ASP A 292 1.83 22.99 7.91
CA ASP A 292 2.15 21.57 7.91
C ASP A 292 3.58 21.28 7.49
N VAL A 293 4.11 20.13 7.91
CA VAL A 293 5.46 19.66 7.55
C VAL A 293 5.45 18.15 7.39
N ASN A 294 6.26 17.64 6.47
CA ASN A 294 6.43 16.20 6.34
C ASN A 294 7.54 15.66 7.27
N ARG A 295 7.60 14.33 7.41
CA ARG A 295 8.65 13.66 8.20
C ARG A 295 10.08 14.01 7.78
N ALA A 296 10.33 14.27 6.51
CA ALA A 296 11.65 14.68 6.05
C ALA A 296 11.99 16.09 6.55
N ALA A 297 11.06 17.05 6.47
CA ALA A 297 11.24 18.40 7.00
C ALA A 297 11.49 18.41 8.50
N ALA A 298 10.72 17.65 9.30
CA ALA A 298 10.95 17.55 10.74
C ALA A 298 12.36 17.02 11.08
N ARG A 299 12.85 16.02 10.33
CA ARG A 299 14.21 15.48 10.49
C ARG A 299 15.29 16.48 10.08
N VAL A 300 15.09 17.17 8.96
CA VAL A 300 16.04 18.16 8.45
C VAL A 300 16.12 19.33 9.41
N LEU A 301 14.98 19.88 9.85
CA LEU A 301 14.91 21.03 10.75
C LEU A 301 15.23 20.70 12.21
N ASN A 302 15.37 19.41 12.55
CA ASN A 302 15.68 18.92 13.89
C ASN A 302 14.71 19.43 14.97
N ASP A 303 13.43 19.55 14.60
CA ASP A 303 12.31 19.97 15.45
C ASP A 303 11.11 19.03 15.20
N THR A 304 10.18 18.96 16.14
CA THR A 304 8.95 18.17 15.93
C THR A 304 7.93 18.94 15.08
N ALA A 305 7.06 18.20 14.38
CA ALA A 305 6.03 18.81 13.52
C ALA A 305 5.11 19.77 14.31
N ASP A 306 4.81 19.45 15.57
CA ASP A 306 3.94 20.26 16.43
C ASP A 306 4.63 21.56 16.89
N GLU A 307 5.95 21.53 17.12
CA GLU A 307 6.73 22.71 17.49
C GLU A 307 6.94 23.66 16.30
N LEU A 308 7.00 23.11 15.08
CA LEU A 308 7.14 23.91 13.85
C LEU A 308 5.84 24.60 13.45
N LYS A 309 4.69 23.98 13.70
CA LYS A 309 3.37 24.51 13.31
C LYS A 309 3.07 25.85 13.98
N GLY A 310 2.63 26.82 13.18
CA GLY A 310 2.27 28.18 13.60
C GLY A 310 3.44 29.16 13.64
N ARG A 311 4.69 28.69 13.60
CA ARG A 311 5.88 29.56 13.56
C ARG A 311 5.99 30.26 12.20
N PRO A 312 6.45 31.52 12.16
CA PRO A 312 6.91 32.14 10.91
C PRO A 312 8.03 31.31 10.29
N VAL A 313 7.97 31.07 8.98
CA VAL A 313 8.96 30.25 8.28
C VAL A 313 10.37 30.82 8.37
N GLY A 314 10.51 32.14 8.48
CA GLY A 314 11.80 32.82 8.68
C GLY A 314 12.46 32.52 10.03
N ASP A 315 11.67 32.16 11.06
CA ASP A 315 12.20 31.73 12.37
C ASP A 315 12.57 30.23 12.38
N VAL A 316 12.22 29.51 11.33
CA VAL A 316 12.51 28.09 11.14
C VAL A 316 13.71 27.92 10.20
N ILE A 317 13.92 28.88 9.29
CA ILE A 317 14.94 28.82 8.24
C ILE A 317 15.66 30.16 8.19
N ASP A 318 16.86 30.19 8.76
CA ASP A 318 17.66 31.41 9.02
C ASP A 318 18.10 32.21 7.76
N GLU A 319 17.73 31.78 6.54
CA GLU A 319 18.03 32.47 5.28
C GLU A 319 16.82 32.57 4.33
N PHE A 320 15.60 32.24 4.79
CA PHE A 320 14.42 32.29 3.94
C PHE A 320 13.90 33.74 3.76
N SER A 321 13.73 34.17 2.50
CA SER A 321 13.03 35.40 2.15
C SER A 321 11.80 35.12 1.28
N PRO A 322 10.60 35.64 1.65
CA PRO A 322 9.37 35.56 0.86
C PRO A 322 9.49 36.04 -0.60
N ASP A 323 10.42 36.95 -0.86
CA ASP A 323 10.63 37.57 -2.17
C ASP A 323 11.51 36.71 -3.10
N GLN A 324 12.17 35.68 -2.57
CA GLN A 324 13.01 34.74 -3.32
C GLN A 324 12.18 33.52 -3.77
N ARG A 325 11.27 33.73 -4.72
CA ARG A 325 10.36 32.68 -5.18
C ARG A 325 11.03 31.60 -6.04
N ASP A 326 12.16 31.92 -6.67
CA ASP A 326 12.96 31.03 -7.55
C ASP A 326 14.47 31.29 -7.35
N THR A 327 15.01 31.04 -6.15
CA THR A 327 16.48 31.02 -5.99
C THR A 327 16.96 29.59 -6.06
N ASP A 328 17.87 29.30 -6.99
CA ASP A 328 18.27 27.93 -7.32
C ASP A 328 18.84 27.14 -6.12
N GLN A 329 19.42 27.78 -5.09
CA GLN A 329 20.08 27.07 -3.97
C GLN A 329 20.14 27.95 -2.70
N VAL A 330 19.73 27.39 -1.55
CA VAL A 330 19.82 28.03 -0.22
C VAL A 330 20.73 27.17 0.68
N THR A 331 21.69 27.79 1.36
CA THR A 331 22.60 27.04 2.23
C THR A 331 22.01 27.01 3.64
N VAL A 332 21.36 25.90 4.00
CA VAL A 332 20.81 25.76 5.35
C VAL A 332 21.84 25.10 6.26
N ARG A 333 22.29 25.83 7.28
CA ARG A 333 23.18 25.28 8.31
C ARG A 333 22.35 24.61 9.40
N LEU A 334 22.45 23.28 9.52
CA LEU A 334 21.76 22.49 10.53
C LEU A 334 22.78 21.86 11.48
N GLY A 335 22.79 22.34 12.73
CA GLY A 335 23.78 21.92 13.73
C GLY A 335 25.22 22.33 13.37
N SER A 336 26.19 21.46 13.72
CA SER A 336 27.62 21.66 13.42
C SER A 336 28.00 21.34 11.97
N SER A 337 27.12 20.70 11.20
CA SER A 337 27.36 20.35 9.79
C SER A 337 26.69 21.35 8.85
N GLN A 338 27.45 21.93 7.92
CA GLN A 338 26.86 22.68 6.81
C GLN A 338 26.35 21.72 5.73
N ARG A 339 25.06 21.83 5.40
CA ARG A 339 24.41 21.10 4.31
C ARG A 339 23.91 22.09 3.26
N TYR A 340 23.82 21.63 2.02
CA TYR A 340 23.34 22.44 0.90
C TYR A 340 21.96 21.96 0.48
N PHE A 341 20.99 22.88 0.39
CA PHE A 341 19.65 22.56 -0.05
C PHE A 341 19.27 23.38 -1.28
N GLU A 342 18.55 22.76 -2.21
CA GLU A 342 17.81 23.47 -3.25
C GLU A 342 16.39 23.72 -2.74
N LEU A 343 15.96 24.99 -2.75
CA LEU A 343 14.64 25.40 -2.29
C LEU A 343 13.76 25.73 -3.48
N ARG A 344 12.60 25.07 -3.57
CA ARG A 344 11.57 25.42 -4.55
C ARG A 344 10.30 25.84 -3.83
N THR A 345 9.75 26.98 -4.24
CA THR A 345 8.53 27.52 -3.66
C THR A 345 7.42 27.51 -4.70
N SER A 346 6.27 26.95 -4.35
CA SER A 346 5.08 26.94 -5.21
C SER A 346 3.87 27.48 -4.45
N ALA A 347 3.18 28.45 -5.05
CA ALA A 347 1.91 28.94 -4.51
C ALA A 347 0.77 28.00 -4.91
N PHE A 348 -0.23 27.85 -4.04
CA PHE A 348 -1.45 27.12 -4.38
C PHE A 348 -2.71 27.90 -3.97
N CYS A 349 -3.72 27.80 -4.83
CA CYS A 349 -4.97 28.55 -4.71
C CYS A 349 -6.16 27.64 -4.42
N ASP A 350 -7.25 28.22 -3.94
CA ASP A 350 -8.54 27.53 -3.82
C ASP A 350 -9.23 27.36 -5.19
N HIS A 351 -10.39 26.70 -5.20
CA HIS A 351 -11.18 26.51 -6.42
C HIS A 351 -11.75 27.81 -7.01
N HIS A 352 -11.66 28.94 -6.30
CA HIS A 352 -12.02 30.28 -6.79
C HIS A 352 -10.78 31.08 -7.23
N GLY A 353 -9.59 30.48 -7.25
CA GLY A 353 -8.34 31.15 -7.63
C GLY A 353 -7.78 32.10 -6.58
N ARG A 354 -8.20 31.99 -5.31
CA ARG A 354 -7.64 32.77 -4.20
C ARG A 354 -6.44 32.04 -3.61
N ASP A 355 -5.31 32.72 -3.44
CA ASP A 355 -4.14 32.14 -2.78
C ASP A 355 -4.47 31.67 -1.36
N ILE A 356 -4.15 30.40 -1.09
CA ILE A 356 -4.31 29.80 0.25
C ILE A 356 -2.98 29.81 0.99
N GLY A 357 -1.87 29.63 0.26
CA GLY A 357 -0.56 29.50 0.86
C GLY A 357 0.50 29.01 -0.12
N HIS A 358 1.59 28.50 0.43
CA HIS A 358 2.77 28.11 -0.32
C HIS A 358 3.30 26.75 0.14
N ALA A 359 3.80 25.95 -0.77
CA ALA A 359 4.55 24.73 -0.50
C ALA A 359 6.02 24.96 -0.83
N LEU A 360 6.88 24.78 0.17
CA LEU A 360 8.33 24.88 0.09
C LEU A 360 8.91 23.46 0.09
N VAL A 361 9.70 23.13 -0.93
CA VAL A 361 10.36 21.83 -1.06
C VAL A 361 11.87 22.03 -0.97
N PHE A 362 12.50 21.33 -0.03
CA PHE A 362 13.94 21.33 0.23
C PHE A 362 14.52 20.01 -0.24
N ARG A 363 15.41 20.09 -1.22
CA ARG A 363 16.17 18.94 -1.71
C ARG A 363 17.59 19.02 -1.21
N ASP A 364 18.03 18.01 -0.47
CA ASP A 364 19.43 17.90 -0.03
C ASP A 364 20.32 17.64 -1.25
N VAL A 365 21.22 18.58 -1.55
CA VAL A 365 22.17 18.53 -2.67
C VAL A 365 23.61 18.54 -2.17
N THR A 366 23.83 18.24 -0.89
CA THR A 366 25.15 18.32 -0.23
C THR A 366 26.19 17.46 -0.94
N ASP A 367 25.92 16.17 -1.14
CA ASP A 367 26.86 15.24 -1.78
C ASP A 367 27.17 15.65 -3.23
N ARG A 368 26.15 16.11 -3.94
CA ARG A 368 26.31 16.58 -5.32
C ARG A 368 27.23 17.81 -5.37
N ARG A 369 27.06 18.75 -4.45
CA ARG A 369 27.90 19.96 -4.34
C ARG A 369 29.34 19.63 -3.95
N LEU A 370 29.53 18.79 -2.93
CA LEU A 370 30.88 18.40 -2.48
C LEU A 370 31.64 17.70 -3.61
N ASN A 371 30.99 16.80 -4.35
CA ASN A 371 31.59 16.13 -5.49
C ASN A 371 31.98 17.12 -6.61
N LEU A 372 31.12 18.10 -6.92
CA LEU A 372 31.44 19.13 -7.90
C LEU A 372 32.61 20.02 -7.47
N GLN A 373 32.66 20.42 -6.18
CA GLN A 373 33.77 21.20 -5.64
C GLN A 373 35.09 20.42 -5.67
N GLN A 374 35.07 19.13 -5.31
CA GLN A 374 36.26 18.28 -5.41
C GLN A 374 36.78 18.18 -6.84
N LEU A 375 35.89 18.05 -7.83
CA LEU A 375 36.26 18.04 -9.25
C LEU A 375 36.87 19.36 -9.69
N GLU A 376 36.31 20.49 -9.27
CA GLU A 376 36.81 21.81 -9.63
C GLU A 376 38.23 22.05 -9.06
N VAL A 377 38.45 21.72 -7.79
CA VAL A 377 39.76 21.80 -7.15
C VAL A 377 40.77 20.90 -7.85
N MET A 378 40.39 19.65 -8.14
CA MET A 378 41.28 18.69 -8.83
C MET A 378 41.64 19.16 -10.24
N ASN A 379 40.67 19.67 -11.01
CA ASN A 379 40.92 20.21 -12.36
C ASN A 379 41.86 21.42 -12.29
N ARG A 380 41.69 22.30 -11.29
CA ARG A 380 42.57 23.45 -11.07
C ARG A 380 44.01 23.02 -10.76
N VAL A 381 44.20 22.06 -9.86
CA VAL A 381 45.53 21.54 -9.50
C VAL A 381 46.18 20.85 -10.70
N LEU A 382 45.43 20.03 -11.44
CA LEU A 382 45.93 19.36 -12.64
C LEU A 382 46.42 20.37 -13.69
N ARG A 383 45.60 21.38 -13.99
CA ARG A 383 45.97 22.45 -14.93
C ARG A 383 47.24 23.19 -14.49
N HIS A 384 47.36 23.47 -13.20
CA HIS A 384 48.55 24.10 -12.65
C HIS A 384 49.80 23.24 -12.89
N ASN A 385 49.78 21.97 -12.50
CA ASN A 385 50.93 21.08 -12.65
C ASN A 385 51.33 20.88 -14.12
N LEU A 386 50.35 20.69 -15.01
CA LEU A 386 50.63 20.57 -16.45
C LEU A 386 51.28 21.84 -17.01
N ARG A 387 50.82 23.02 -16.57
CA ARG A 387 51.41 24.30 -16.99
C ARG A 387 52.84 24.45 -16.45
N THR A 388 53.08 24.07 -15.20
CA THR A 388 54.43 24.13 -14.60
C THR A 388 55.41 23.25 -15.36
N GLU A 389 55.07 21.97 -15.61
CA GLU A 389 55.94 21.05 -16.35
C GLU A 389 56.14 21.50 -17.80
N ALA A 390 55.11 22.04 -18.45
CA ALA A 390 55.23 22.57 -19.81
C ALA A 390 56.20 23.77 -19.88
N ASN A 391 56.14 24.69 -18.91
CA ASN A 391 57.08 25.82 -18.84
C ASN A 391 58.51 25.35 -18.58
N LEU A 392 58.72 24.33 -17.76
CA LEU A 392 60.05 23.76 -17.51
C LEU A 392 60.60 23.07 -18.75
N LEU A 393 59.77 22.32 -19.49
CA LEU A 393 60.14 21.73 -20.78
C LEU A 393 60.59 22.79 -21.78
N GLU A 394 59.86 23.88 -21.91
CA GLU A 394 60.21 25.00 -22.79
C GLU A 394 61.52 25.67 -22.34
N GLY A 395 61.69 25.91 -21.04
CA GLY A 395 62.91 26.48 -20.47
C GLY A 395 64.15 25.64 -20.74
N TYR A 396 64.09 24.33 -20.45
CA TYR A 396 65.20 23.41 -20.71
C TYR A 396 65.42 23.20 -22.21
N ALA A 397 64.39 23.26 -23.06
CA ALA A 397 64.55 23.16 -24.50
C ALA A 397 65.39 24.32 -25.04
N ASN A 398 65.15 25.54 -24.53
CA ASN A 398 65.96 26.71 -24.88
C ASN A 398 67.40 26.59 -24.39
N LEU A 399 67.62 26.11 -23.16
CA LEU A 399 68.98 25.86 -22.64
C LEU A 399 69.75 24.85 -23.50
N VAL A 400 69.10 23.76 -23.93
CA VAL A 400 69.72 22.79 -24.85
C VAL A 400 70.13 23.45 -26.17
N LEU A 401 69.29 24.33 -26.73
CA LEU A 401 69.61 25.05 -27.96
C LEU A 401 70.77 26.02 -27.76
N ASP A 402 70.76 26.79 -26.68
CA ASP A 402 71.81 27.76 -26.34
C ASP A 402 73.17 27.06 -26.14
N ASP A 403 73.21 25.93 -25.43
CA ASP A 403 74.43 25.17 -25.20
C ASP A 403 74.97 24.53 -26.49
N ILE A 404 74.09 24.05 -27.38
CA ILE A 404 74.49 23.54 -28.70
C ILE A 404 75.10 24.65 -29.56
N ASP A 405 74.47 25.83 -29.57
CA ASP A 405 74.96 26.99 -30.33
C ASP A 405 76.27 27.55 -29.74
N GLY A 406 76.48 27.42 -28.43
CA GLY A 406 77.71 27.75 -27.71
C GLY A 406 78.84 26.72 -27.84
N GLY A 407 78.55 25.50 -28.34
CA GLY A 407 79.50 24.40 -28.45
C GLY A 407 79.73 23.60 -27.17
N GLU A 408 78.88 23.79 -26.15
CA GLU A 408 78.91 23.14 -24.84
C GLU A 408 78.08 21.84 -24.85
N PHE A 409 78.53 20.87 -25.65
CA PHE A 409 77.74 19.65 -25.92
C PHE A 409 77.48 18.75 -24.70
N ASP A 410 78.33 18.81 -23.67
CA ASP A 410 78.13 18.04 -22.44
C ASP A 410 76.99 18.65 -21.60
N ASP A 411 76.93 19.98 -21.47
CA ASP A 411 75.85 20.69 -20.77
C ASP A 411 74.51 20.56 -21.53
N ALA A 412 74.56 20.65 -22.86
CA ALA A 412 73.40 20.37 -23.73
C ALA A 412 72.84 18.96 -23.50
N ARG A 413 73.71 17.97 -23.29
CA ARG A 413 73.30 16.58 -23.03
C ARG A 413 72.64 16.44 -21.66
N ASP A 414 73.16 17.12 -20.65
CA ASP A 414 72.57 17.10 -19.30
C ASP A 414 71.21 17.82 -19.27
N HIS A 415 71.10 18.99 -19.88
CA HIS A 415 69.82 19.69 -20.03
C HIS A 415 68.79 18.89 -20.85
N ALA A 416 69.23 18.19 -21.91
CA ALA A 416 68.35 17.31 -22.69
C ALA A 416 67.84 16.11 -21.87
N LYS A 417 68.66 15.60 -20.94
CA LYS A 417 68.24 14.54 -20.02
C LYS A 417 67.20 15.05 -19.02
N THR A 418 67.42 16.22 -18.43
CA THR A 418 66.45 16.86 -17.53
C THR A 418 65.13 17.17 -18.25
N LEU A 419 65.19 17.67 -19.49
CA LEU A 419 64.02 17.85 -20.35
C LEU A 419 63.24 16.53 -20.54
N GLN A 420 63.94 15.44 -20.84
CA GLN A 420 63.31 14.13 -21.00
C GLN A 420 62.59 13.68 -19.72
N ASP A 421 63.16 13.97 -18.56
CA ASP A 421 62.56 13.60 -17.27
C ASP A 421 61.32 14.43 -16.94
N HIS A 422 61.30 15.73 -17.27
CA HIS A 422 60.08 16.54 -17.21
C HIS A 422 59.01 16.06 -18.19
N ALA A 423 59.38 15.60 -19.39
CA ALA A 423 58.44 15.07 -20.38
C ALA A 423 57.77 13.78 -19.88
N LYS A 424 58.56 12.88 -19.28
CA LYS A 424 58.05 11.67 -18.61
C LYS A 424 57.10 12.02 -17.46
N THR A 425 57.48 13.02 -16.65
CA THR A 425 56.66 13.49 -15.53
C THR A 425 55.30 14.02 -15.99
N LEU A 426 55.28 14.84 -17.04
CA LEU A 426 54.04 15.37 -17.62
C LEU A 426 53.11 14.27 -18.16
N VAL A 427 53.66 13.27 -18.86
CA VAL A 427 52.89 12.11 -19.35
C VAL A 427 52.31 11.31 -18.17
N ASN A 428 53.11 11.06 -17.13
CA ASN A 428 52.67 10.34 -15.93
C ASN A 428 51.53 11.06 -15.20
N ILE A 429 51.61 12.39 -15.04
CA ILE A 429 50.55 13.21 -14.42
C ILE A 429 49.25 13.09 -15.23
N SER A 430 49.32 13.20 -16.55
CA SER A 430 48.16 13.08 -17.45
C SER A 430 47.50 11.70 -17.38
N GLN A 431 48.30 10.63 -17.37
CA GLN A 431 47.81 9.25 -17.28
C GLN A 431 47.13 8.98 -15.92
N LYS A 432 47.74 9.39 -14.81
CA LYS A 432 47.15 9.26 -13.46
C LYS A 432 45.83 10.02 -13.34
N ALA A 433 45.75 11.23 -13.90
CA ALA A 433 44.52 12.03 -13.92
C ALA A 433 43.40 11.37 -14.74
N ARG A 434 43.73 10.77 -15.89
CA ARG A 434 42.77 10.05 -16.73
C ARG A 434 42.24 8.79 -16.02
N LYS A 435 43.10 8.05 -15.31
CA LYS A 435 42.71 6.88 -14.52
C LYS A 435 41.73 7.26 -13.40
N LEU A 436 41.99 8.35 -12.68
CA LEU A 436 41.07 8.92 -11.69
C LEU A 436 39.68 9.30 -12.26
N GLY A 437 39.64 9.85 -13.48
CA GLY A 437 38.38 10.21 -14.15
C GLY A 437 37.53 9.00 -14.57
N VAL A 438 38.16 7.90 -14.95
CA VAL A 438 37.49 6.66 -15.39
C VAL A 438 36.92 5.87 -14.21
N THR A 439 37.64 5.80 -13.08
CA THR A 439 37.17 5.08 -11.88
C THR A 439 35.90 5.71 -11.28
N ARG A 440 35.75 7.04 -11.34
CA ARG A 440 34.56 7.76 -10.82
C ARG A 440 33.34 7.73 -11.73
N GLY A 441 33.50 7.47 -13.03
CA GLY A 441 32.37 7.36 -13.96
C GLY A 441 31.48 6.12 -13.71
N SER A 442 31.96 5.18 -12.89
CA SER A 442 31.28 3.94 -12.53
C SER A 442 30.29 4.06 -11.37
N ASP A 443 30.22 5.21 -10.68
CA ASP A 443 29.34 5.40 -9.52
C ASP A 443 27.86 5.68 -9.90
N GLY A 444 27.50 5.45 -11.15
CA GLY A 444 26.15 5.65 -11.67
C GLY A 444 25.21 4.47 -11.39
N ASN A 445 24.61 4.43 -10.21
CA ASN A 445 23.26 3.88 -9.90
C ASN A 445 22.85 2.51 -10.50
N GLY A 446 23.80 1.64 -10.84
CA GLY A 446 23.56 0.24 -11.20
C GLY A 446 24.02 -0.67 -10.07
N ASP A 447 23.36 -1.82 -9.89
CA ASP A 447 23.84 -2.91 -9.01
C ASP A 447 25.31 -3.19 -9.31
N VAL A 448 26.21 -2.70 -8.45
CA VAL A 448 27.64 -2.96 -8.58
C VAL A 448 27.83 -4.44 -8.27
N GLN A 449 28.08 -5.25 -9.31
CA GLN A 449 28.39 -6.66 -9.12
C GLN A 449 29.70 -6.78 -8.34
N LEU A 450 29.59 -7.17 -7.07
CA LEU A 450 30.73 -7.39 -6.20
C LEU A 450 31.49 -8.64 -6.66
N HIS A 451 32.82 -8.56 -6.70
CA HIS A 451 33.70 -9.67 -7.07
C HIS A 451 34.57 -10.08 -5.88
N PRO A 452 34.92 -11.37 -5.73
CA PRO A 452 35.79 -11.83 -4.65
C PRO A 452 37.12 -11.07 -4.61
N ALA A 453 37.46 -10.51 -3.45
CA ALA A 453 38.64 -9.67 -3.27
C ALA A 453 39.94 -10.40 -3.65
N ALA A 454 40.05 -11.68 -3.26
CA ALA A 454 41.19 -12.53 -3.61
C ALA A 454 41.39 -12.71 -5.13
N VAL A 455 40.32 -12.68 -5.94
CA VAL A 455 40.42 -12.77 -7.40
C VAL A 455 40.96 -11.46 -7.96
N GLN A 456 40.45 -10.32 -7.47
CA GLN A 456 40.88 -8.99 -7.90
C GLN A 456 42.34 -8.70 -7.54
N ILE A 457 42.78 -9.04 -6.32
CA ILE A 457 44.18 -8.88 -5.87
C ILE A 457 45.12 -9.74 -6.72
N ARG A 458 44.68 -10.96 -7.07
CA ARG A 458 45.48 -11.88 -7.89
C ARG A 458 45.61 -11.38 -9.33
N ALA A 459 44.51 -10.91 -9.92
CA ALA A 459 44.51 -10.27 -11.25
C ALA A 459 45.45 -9.05 -11.30
N ALA A 460 45.41 -8.20 -10.26
CA ALA A 460 46.32 -7.08 -10.13
C ALA A 460 47.79 -7.51 -10.10
N ALA A 461 48.14 -8.49 -9.26
CA ALA A 461 49.51 -9.01 -9.18
C ALA A 461 49.99 -9.65 -10.49
N ASP A 462 49.13 -10.39 -11.18
CA ASP A 462 49.44 -11.02 -12.47
C ASP A 462 49.65 -9.98 -13.59
N ALA A 463 48.88 -8.90 -13.58
CA ALA A 463 49.08 -7.77 -14.48
C ALA A 463 50.47 -7.14 -14.28
N VAL A 464 50.87 -6.87 -13.02
CA VAL A 464 52.20 -6.30 -12.73
C VAL A 464 53.34 -7.26 -13.10
N ARG A 465 53.19 -8.56 -12.85
CA ARG A 465 54.18 -9.57 -13.27
C ARG A 465 54.37 -9.59 -14.80
N THR A 466 53.29 -9.37 -15.54
CA THR A 466 53.29 -9.32 -17.01
C THR A 466 54.01 -8.06 -17.50
N ASP A 467 53.73 -6.91 -16.88
CA ASP A 467 54.29 -5.62 -17.28
C ASP A 467 55.75 -5.42 -16.81
N PHE A 468 56.15 -6.10 -15.73
CA PHE A 468 57.49 -6.00 -15.13
C PHE A 468 58.12 -7.40 -14.97
N ALA A 469 58.62 -7.97 -16.06
CA ALA A 469 59.18 -9.33 -16.08
C ALA A 469 60.35 -9.59 -15.10
N CYS A 470 61.06 -8.54 -14.64
CA CYS A 470 62.14 -8.65 -13.66
C CYS A 470 61.65 -8.59 -12.19
N ALA A 471 60.37 -8.28 -11.95
CA ALA A 471 59.81 -8.11 -10.62
C ALA A 471 59.29 -9.43 -10.03
N ASN A 472 59.57 -9.66 -8.75
CA ASN A 472 59.04 -10.78 -7.98
C ASN A 472 57.90 -10.29 -7.07
N VAL A 473 56.67 -10.32 -7.61
CA VAL A 473 55.46 -10.02 -6.83
C VAL A 473 55.01 -11.29 -6.11
N ARG A 474 54.96 -11.25 -4.78
CA ARG A 474 54.54 -12.36 -3.91
C ARG A 474 53.20 -12.05 -3.27
N LEU A 475 52.27 -12.99 -3.34
CA LEU A 475 51.03 -12.96 -2.56
C LEU A 475 51.27 -13.81 -1.31
N VAL A 476 51.34 -13.19 -0.14
CA VAL A 476 51.67 -13.84 1.14
C VAL A 476 50.39 -14.37 1.78
N GLU A 477 49.41 -13.49 1.94
CA GLU A 477 48.07 -13.82 2.44
C GLU A 477 47.01 -13.17 1.55
N LEU A 478 45.86 -13.84 1.44
CA LEU A 478 44.69 -13.36 0.72
C LEU A 478 43.47 -13.57 1.62
N PRO A 479 42.46 -12.68 1.54
CA PRO A 479 41.25 -12.81 2.32
C PRO A 479 40.45 -14.05 1.88
N ASP A 480 39.54 -14.48 2.76
CA ASP A 480 38.62 -15.57 2.50
C ASP A 480 37.70 -15.29 1.28
N ARG A 481 37.15 -16.36 0.69
CA ARG A 481 36.42 -16.28 -0.60
C ARG A 481 35.08 -15.53 -0.51
N ASP A 482 34.55 -15.35 0.68
CA ASP A 482 33.32 -14.64 0.98
C ASP A 482 33.52 -13.11 1.05
N VAL A 483 34.75 -12.63 1.18
CA VAL A 483 35.05 -11.20 1.08
C VAL A 483 34.92 -10.75 -0.38
N VAL A 484 33.86 -9.98 -0.64
CA VAL A 484 33.56 -9.43 -1.96
C VAL A 484 33.69 -7.91 -1.95
N CYS A 485 34.29 -7.35 -3.00
CA CYS A 485 34.52 -5.92 -3.13
C CYS A 485 34.04 -5.41 -4.49
N ALA A 486 33.84 -4.10 -4.59
CA ALA A 486 33.62 -3.45 -5.88
C ALA A 486 34.78 -3.77 -6.85
N PRO A 487 34.53 -3.81 -8.17
CA PRO A 487 35.54 -4.08 -9.19
C PRO A 487 36.64 -3.00 -9.28
N THR A 488 36.54 -1.94 -8.47
CA THR A 488 37.56 -0.91 -8.31
C THR A 488 38.77 -1.37 -7.49
N LEU A 489 38.72 -2.53 -6.83
CA LEU A 489 39.82 -3.02 -6.01
C LEU A 489 41.05 -3.43 -6.84
N GLU A 490 40.86 -4.18 -7.93
CA GLU A 490 41.95 -4.60 -8.83
C GLU A 490 42.84 -3.42 -9.29
N PRO A 491 42.30 -2.33 -9.89
CA PRO A 491 43.14 -1.23 -10.35
C PRO A 491 43.86 -0.46 -9.23
N ILE A 492 43.32 -0.44 -8.00
CA ILE A 492 43.97 0.19 -6.83
C ILE A 492 45.17 -0.64 -6.38
N VAL A 493 44.96 -1.95 -6.19
CA VAL A 493 46.02 -2.88 -5.78
C VAL A 493 47.13 -2.91 -6.82
N ARG A 494 46.77 -2.91 -8.11
CA ARG A 494 47.75 -2.87 -9.20
C ARG A 494 48.65 -1.65 -9.10
N GLU A 495 48.11 -0.45 -8.88
CA GLU A 495 48.90 0.78 -8.73
C GLU A 495 49.86 0.72 -7.53
N LEU A 496 49.41 0.19 -6.39
CA LEU A 496 50.28 0.06 -5.21
C LEU A 496 51.44 -0.90 -5.48
N VAL A 497 51.18 -2.03 -6.14
CA VAL A 497 52.21 -3.00 -6.51
C VAL A 497 53.16 -2.44 -7.59
N GLU A 498 52.65 -1.74 -8.61
CA GLU A 498 53.46 -1.06 -9.62
C GLU A 498 54.40 -0.04 -8.99
N ASN A 499 53.90 0.79 -8.06
CA ASN A 499 54.74 1.74 -7.31
C ASN A 499 55.81 1.01 -6.49
N GLY A 500 55.45 -0.09 -5.82
CA GLY A 500 56.40 -0.92 -5.08
C GLY A 500 57.51 -1.50 -5.97
N VAL A 501 57.23 -1.81 -7.23
CA VAL A 501 58.22 -2.28 -8.20
C VAL A 501 59.09 -1.12 -8.71
N GLN A 502 58.47 -0.02 -9.15
CA GLN A 502 59.18 1.12 -9.76
C GLN A 502 60.10 1.87 -8.81
N HIS A 503 59.73 1.95 -7.53
CA HIS A 503 60.51 2.65 -6.51
C HIS A 503 61.50 1.75 -5.76
N ASN A 504 61.60 0.47 -6.13
CA ASN A 504 62.56 -0.46 -5.55
C ASN A 504 63.85 -0.46 -6.36
N GLY A 505 64.94 0.03 -5.76
CA GLY A 505 66.25 0.15 -6.42
C GLY A 505 66.99 -1.16 -6.68
N SER A 506 66.41 -2.32 -6.36
CA SER A 506 66.98 -3.64 -6.66
C SER A 506 66.88 -3.99 -8.14
N SER A 507 67.89 -4.71 -8.67
CA SER A 507 67.85 -5.29 -10.02
C SER A 507 66.77 -6.38 -10.17
N THR A 508 66.28 -6.92 -9.05
CA THR A 508 65.14 -7.85 -8.96
C THR A 508 64.23 -7.37 -7.83
N PRO A 509 63.31 -6.43 -8.12
CA PRO A 509 62.46 -5.86 -7.09
C PRO A 509 61.48 -6.90 -6.56
N VAL A 510 61.41 -7.03 -5.23
CA VAL A 510 60.49 -7.96 -4.55
C VAL A 510 59.40 -7.14 -3.88
N VAL A 511 58.14 -7.43 -4.20
CA VAL A 511 56.96 -6.79 -3.60
C VAL A 511 56.08 -7.88 -3.01
N SER A 512 55.74 -7.78 -1.72
CA SER A 512 54.88 -8.75 -1.04
C SER A 512 53.55 -8.09 -0.70
N VAL A 513 52.45 -8.75 -1.04
CA VAL A 513 51.07 -8.30 -0.78
C VAL A 513 50.46 -9.26 0.24
N THR A 514 49.90 -8.70 1.32
CA THR A 514 49.29 -9.45 2.42
C THR A 514 47.93 -8.86 2.68
N ALA A 515 46.87 -9.61 2.42
CA ALA A 515 45.52 -9.12 2.59
C ALA A 515 44.71 -9.98 3.55
N GLY A 516 44.05 -9.33 4.51
CA GLY A 516 43.28 -9.95 5.59
C GLY A 516 42.00 -9.19 5.91
N TRP A 517 41.11 -9.81 6.70
CA TRP A 517 39.84 -9.21 7.13
C TRP A 517 39.88 -8.94 8.64
N GLU A 518 39.85 -7.67 9.03
CA GLU A 518 39.92 -7.22 10.43
C GLU A 518 38.84 -6.15 10.68
N ASP A 519 38.09 -6.26 11.78
CA ASP A 519 37.08 -5.27 12.21
C ASP A 519 36.08 -4.82 11.11
N ASP A 520 35.58 -5.77 10.32
CA ASP A 520 34.66 -5.53 9.17
C ASP A 520 35.29 -4.72 8.01
N GLU A 521 36.61 -4.65 7.96
CA GLU A 521 37.38 -4.00 6.90
C GLU A 521 38.36 -4.97 6.22
N LEU A 522 38.54 -4.80 4.91
CA LEU A 522 39.59 -5.47 4.14
C LEU A 522 40.88 -4.65 4.27
N VAL A 523 41.91 -5.25 4.85
CA VAL A 523 43.26 -4.67 4.97
C VAL A 523 44.17 -5.33 3.92
N ILE A 524 44.96 -4.55 3.19
CA ILE A 524 45.85 -4.99 2.09
C ILE A 524 47.23 -4.37 2.21
#